data_AF-S4PZ56-F1
#
_entry.id   AF-S4PZ56-F1
#
_cell.length_a   1.000
_cell.length_b   1.000
_cell.length_c   1.000
_cell.angle_alpha   90.00
_cell.angle_beta   90.00
_cell.angle_gamma   90.00
#
_symmetry.space_group_name_H-M   'P 1'
#
loop_
_entity.id
_entity.type
_entity.pdbx_description
1 polymer ?
#
loop_
_entity_poly.entity_id
_entity_poly.type
_entity_poly.pdbx_seq_one_letter_code
_entity_poly.pdbx_strand_id
1 'polypeptide(L)'
;MLPTLTDTPLSPIKNEVHAASRRCRENSGESTVSRSRGRGRRNTSSSPAQHVPEPATDRVFIWDLDETIIIFHTLLTGTYATKYNKDTQQIVQLGFRMEELIYSL
;
A
#
# COMPACT_ATOMS: atom_id res chain seq x y z
N MET A 1 47.13 -24.45 -3.45
CA MET A 1 45.75 -24.96 -3.28
C MET A 1 44.87 -23.80 -2.87
N LEU A 2 43.78 -23.56 -3.61
CA LEU A 2 42.71 -22.63 -3.25
C LEU A 2 41.51 -23.46 -2.75
N PRO A 3 40.66 -22.91 -1.87
CA PRO A 3 39.23 -23.14 -1.98
C PRO A 3 38.46 -21.83 -2.18
N THR A 4 37.56 -21.90 -3.15
CA THR A 4 36.63 -20.91 -3.67
C THR A 4 35.43 -20.68 -2.75
N LEU A 5 35.11 -19.42 -2.46
CA LEU A 5 33.82 -19.00 -1.92
C LEU A 5 32.98 -18.36 -3.04
N THR A 6 31.81 -18.98 -3.27
CA THR A 6 30.51 -18.39 -3.64
C THR A 6 30.49 -17.05 -4.38
N ASP A 7 29.88 -17.03 -5.58
CA ASP A 7 28.81 -16.05 -5.81
C ASP A 7 27.84 -16.45 -6.94
N THR A 8 26.56 -16.18 -6.69
CA THR A 8 25.41 -16.53 -7.53
C THR A 8 24.97 -15.24 -8.25
N PRO A 9 24.63 -15.23 -9.55
CA PRO A 9 24.49 -13.96 -10.29
C PRO A 9 23.23 -13.18 -9.90
N LEU A 10 23.42 -11.92 -9.48
CA LEU A 10 22.38 -10.91 -9.30
C LEU A 10 21.80 -10.47 -10.65
N SER A 11 20.47 -10.36 -10.72
CA SER A 11 19.73 -9.83 -11.87
C SER A 11 19.90 -8.31 -11.99
N PRO A 12 19.81 -7.71 -13.21
CA PRO A 12 20.09 -6.29 -13.40
C PRO A 12 18.86 -5.42 -13.05
N ILE A 13 18.98 -4.58 -12.02
CA ILE A 13 18.03 -3.50 -11.73
C ILE A 13 18.34 -2.29 -12.62
N LYS A 14 17.28 -1.86 -13.31
CA LYS A 14 17.16 -0.76 -14.27
C LYS A 14 17.55 0.60 -13.66
N ASN A 15 18.40 1.36 -14.38
CA ASN A 15 18.76 2.74 -14.10
C ASN A 15 17.53 3.66 -13.96
N GLU A 16 17.40 4.37 -12.85
CA GLU A 16 16.67 5.63 -12.79
C GLU A 16 17.60 6.76 -12.31
N VAL A 17 17.85 7.72 -13.20
CA VAL A 17 18.55 8.98 -12.89
C VAL A 17 17.50 10.09 -12.87
N HIS A 18 17.34 10.67 -11.68
CA HIS A 18 17.00 12.05 -11.33
C HIS A 18 16.30 12.96 -12.36
N ALA A 19 15.21 13.59 -11.92
CA ALA A 19 15.07 15.04 -12.05
C ALA A 19 14.10 15.61 -11.00
N ALA A 20 14.68 16.20 -9.96
CA ALA A 20 14.02 17.28 -9.24
C ALA A 20 13.92 18.50 -10.16
N SER A 21 12.73 19.04 -10.40
CA SER A 21 12.58 20.46 -10.72
C SER A 21 11.13 20.91 -10.49
N ARG A 22 10.93 21.65 -9.39
CA ARG A 22 9.73 22.45 -9.14
C ARG A 22 9.93 23.82 -9.78
N ARG A 23 8.80 24.48 -10.15
CA ARG A 23 8.62 25.88 -10.63
C ARG A 23 8.78 26.00 -12.16
N CYS A 24 7.90 26.65 -12.94
CA CYS A 24 7.18 27.91 -12.78
C CYS A 24 5.88 27.97 -13.60
N ARG A 25 5.01 28.90 -13.20
CA ARG A 25 3.74 29.34 -13.81
C ARG A 25 4.02 30.53 -14.72
N GLU A 26 3.50 30.57 -15.95
CA GLU A 26 3.07 31.83 -16.59
C GLU A 26 2.09 31.62 -17.75
N ASN A 27 1.11 32.52 -17.77
CA ASN A 27 0.03 32.73 -18.73
C ASN A 27 0.53 33.67 -19.83
N SER A 28 0.08 33.53 -21.10
CA SER A 28 -0.33 34.63 -22.03
C SER A 28 -0.35 34.25 -23.52
N GLY A 29 -1.51 34.46 -24.16
CA GLY A 29 -1.75 34.86 -25.58
C GLY A 29 -1.35 33.90 -26.71
N GLU A 30 -1.94 33.85 -27.89
CA GLU A 30 -3.09 34.48 -28.57
C GLU A 30 -3.10 33.87 -29.99
N SER A 31 -4.25 33.49 -30.58
CA SER A 31 -4.56 33.63 -32.04
C SER A 31 -5.86 32.95 -32.52
N THR A 32 -6.85 33.81 -32.83
CA THR A 32 -7.68 33.88 -34.06
C THR A 32 -8.56 32.72 -34.60
N VAL A 33 -9.88 32.90 -34.43
CA VAL A 33 -10.98 32.93 -35.44
C VAL A 33 -11.06 31.86 -36.56
N SER A 34 -12.13 31.04 -36.56
CA SER A 34 -13.13 31.01 -37.65
C SER A 34 -14.41 30.24 -37.25
N ARG A 35 -15.57 30.78 -37.62
CA ARG A 35 -16.91 30.26 -37.34
C ARG A 35 -17.38 29.35 -38.48
N SER A 36 -17.95 28.18 -38.18
CA SER A 36 -18.95 27.54 -39.06
C SER A 36 -19.94 26.68 -38.26
N ARG A 37 -21.17 26.67 -38.75
CA ARG A 37 -22.41 26.34 -38.04
C ARG A 37 -22.63 24.83 -37.93
N GLY A 38 -22.99 24.36 -36.74
CA GLY A 38 -23.52 23.01 -36.54
C GLY A 38 -24.35 22.92 -35.26
N ARG A 39 -25.62 23.32 -35.33
CA ARG A 39 -26.61 23.04 -34.28
C ARG A 39 -26.85 21.52 -34.22
N GLY A 40 -26.06 20.82 -33.43
CA GLY A 40 -26.25 19.41 -33.07
C GLY A 40 -26.74 19.28 -31.64
N ARG A 41 -27.97 19.73 -31.37
CA ARG A 41 -28.62 19.51 -30.08
C ARG A 41 -29.13 18.07 -30.05
N ARG A 42 -28.32 17.14 -29.53
CA ARG A 42 -28.75 15.80 -29.11
C ARG A 42 -28.04 15.50 -27.78
N ASN A 43 -28.68 15.93 -26.70
CA ASN A 43 -29.23 15.04 -25.67
C ASN A 43 -28.17 14.20 -24.94
N THR A 44 -27.87 14.64 -23.72
CA THR A 44 -27.90 13.82 -22.50
C THR A 44 -27.32 12.41 -22.57
N SER A 45 -26.10 12.22 -22.07
CA SER A 45 -25.85 11.36 -20.89
C SER A 45 -24.35 11.21 -20.69
N SER A 46 -23.80 12.03 -19.79
CA SER A 46 -22.74 11.60 -18.90
C SER A 46 -23.20 10.34 -18.16
N SER A 47 -22.66 9.19 -18.51
CA SER A 47 -22.51 8.02 -17.64
C SER A 47 -21.58 7.04 -18.33
N PRO A 48 -20.43 6.64 -17.74
CA PRO A 48 -19.85 5.35 -18.04
C PRO A 48 -20.97 4.33 -17.94
N ALA A 49 -21.05 3.44 -18.92
CA ALA A 49 -22.01 2.35 -18.96
C ALA A 49 -22.24 1.82 -17.55
N GLN A 50 -23.52 1.82 -17.17
CA GLN A 50 -24.13 1.16 -16.03
C GLN A 50 -23.13 0.36 -15.20
N HIS A 51 -22.93 0.79 -13.95
CA HIS A 51 -22.49 -0.10 -12.87
C HIS A 51 -23.43 -1.29 -12.88
N VAL A 52 -23.12 -2.31 -13.68
CA VAL A 52 -23.58 -3.67 -13.48
C VAL A 52 -23.29 -3.88 -12.01
N PRO A 53 -24.30 -4.08 -11.15
CA PRO A 53 -24.03 -4.52 -9.81
C PRO A 53 -23.32 -5.84 -10.02
N GLU A 54 -21.99 -5.84 -9.89
CA GLU A 54 -21.22 -7.07 -9.74
C GLU A 54 -22.02 -7.89 -8.75
N PRO A 55 -22.46 -9.12 -9.11
CA PRO A 55 -23.31 -9.90 -8.23
C PRO A 55 -22.62 -9.88 -6.87
N ALA A 56 -23.34 -9.39 -5.85
CA ALA A 56 -22.83 -9.29 -4.50
C ALA A 56 -22.47 -10.72 -4.09
N THR A 57 -21.22 -11.06 -4.33
CA THR A 57 -20.74 -12.42 -4.26
C THR A 57 -20.70 -12.73 -2.77
N ASP A 58 -21.32 -13.83 -2.36
CA ASP A 58 -21.23 -14.31 -0.98
C ASP A 58 -19.77 -14.70 -0.71
N ARG A 59 -19.02 -13.76 -0.11
CA ARG A 59 -17.59 -13.90 0.13
C ARG A 59 -17.34 -14.27 1.59
N VAL A 60 -16.65 -15.37 1.79
CA VAL A 60 -16.13 -15.79 3.10
C VAL A 60 -14.63 -15.55 3.12
N PHE A 61 -14.16 -14.79 4.12
CA PHE A 61 -12.73 -14.56 4.31
C PHE A 61 -12.23 -15.36 5.50
N ILE A 62 -11.17 -16.12 5.27
CA ILE A 62 -10.48 -16.89 6.31
C ILE A 62 -9.22 -16.10 6.65
N TRP A 63 -9.10 -15.72 7.92
CA TRP A 63 -7.97 -14.94 8.41
C TRP A 63 -7.19 -15.76 9.42
N ASP A 64 -5.88 -15.61 9.39
CA ASP A 64 -5.03 -16.00 10.50
C ASP A 64 -5.24 -15.01 11.66
N LEU A 65 -5.04 -15.47 12.89
CA LEU A 65 -5.32 -14.68 14.09
C LEU A 65 -4.09 -13.89 14.53
N ASP A 66 -2.98 -14.59 14.80
CA ASP A 66 -1.79 -14.00 15.41
C ASP A 66 -0.90 -13.34 14.37
N GLU A 67 -0.35 -12.17 14.72
CA GLU A 67 0.43 -11.28 13.87
C GLU A 67 -0.25 -10.77 12.59
N THR A 68 -1.52 -11.15 12.38
CA THR A 68 -2.38 -10.67 11.28
C THR A 68 -3.51 -9.78 11.81
N ILE A 69 -4.34 -10.30 12.71
CA ILE A 69 -5.46 -9.53 13.31
C ILE A 69 -5.02 -8.92 14.63
N ILE A 70 -4.34 -9.71 15.46
CA ILE A 70 -3.78 -9.27 16.75
C ILE A 70 -2.25 -9.36 16.71
N ILE A 71 -1.61 -8.71 17.67
CA ILE A 71 -0.17 -8.86 17.94
C ILE A 71 -0.07 -9.48 19.32
N PHE A 72 0.43 -10.70 19.42
CA PHE A 72 0.51 -11.38 20.71
C PHE A 72 1.81 -12.16 20.86
N HIS A 73 2.09 -13.13 20.00
CA HIS A 73 3.30 -13.93 20.13
C HIS A 73 4.58 -13.09 20.00
N THR A 74 4.57 -12.08 19.14
CA THR A 74 5.71 -11.17 18.98
C THR A 74 5.86 -10.18 20.15
N LEU A 75 4.84 -10.00 20.98
CA LEU A 75 4.97 -9.31 22.27
C LEU A 75 5.78 -10.18 23.25
N LEU A 76 5.45 -11.47 23.36
CA LEU A 76 6.14 -12.41 24.25
C LEU A 76 7.61 -12.61 23.88
N THR A 77 7.90 -12.69 22.58
CA THR A 77 9.29 -12.86 22.08
C THR A 77 10.08 -11.54 22.01
N GLY A 78 9.44 -10.40 22.22
CA GLY A 78 10.07 -9.07 22.11
C GLY A 78 10.47 -8.66 20.68
N THR A 79 10.14 -9.47 19.67
CA THR A 79 10.42 -9.18 18.27
C THR A 79 9.62 -7.97 17.77
N TYR A 80 8.40 -7.77 18.26
CA TYR A 80 7.61 -6.56 18.02
C TYR A 80 8.34 -5.31 18.55
N ALA A 81 8.84 -5.38 19.79
CA ALA A 81 9.52 -4.24 20.41
C ALA A 81 10.79 -3.85 19.63
N THR A 82 11.58 -4.84 19.23
CA THR A 82 12.79 -4.61 18.43
C THR A 82 12.46 -4.02 17.07
N LYS A 83 11.48 -4.58 16.37
CA LYS A 83 11.07 -4.14 15.02
C LYS A 83 10.56 -2.70 14.99
N TYR A 84 9.83 -2.30 16.02
CA TYR A 84 9.20 -0.98 16.10
C TYR A 84 9.87 -0.03 17.09
N ASN A 85 11.09 -0.36 17.52
CA ASN A 85 11.91 0.41 18.46
C ASN A 85 11.15 0.86 19.72
N LYS A 86 10.45 -0.09 20.36
CA LYS A 86 9.75 0.08 21.64
C LYS A 86 10.62 -0.46 22.78
N ASP A 87 10.25 -0.08 24.01
CA ASP A 87 10.88 -0.67 25.19
C ASP A 87 10.53 -2.16 25.31
N THR A 88 11.55 -3.01 25.20
CA THR A 88 11.36 -4.47 25.17
C THR A 88 10.78 -5.00 26.48
N GLN A 89 11.22 -4.47 27.63
CA GLN A 89 10.77 -4.96 28.94
C GLN A 89 9.28 -4.70 29.14
N GLN A 90 8.81 -3.49 28.85
CA GLN A 90 7.39 -3.12 28.93
C GLN A 90 6.53 -3.94 27.99
N ILE A 91 6.97 -4.16 26.74
CA ILE A 91 6.19 -4.90 25.74
C ILE A 91 6.07 -6.37 26.10
N VAL A 92 7.17 -7.00 26.54
CA VAL A 92 7.14 -8.41 26.98
C VAL A 92 6.25 -8.57 28.20
N GLN A 93 6.31 -7.65 29.16
CA GLN A 93 5.44 -7.67 30.35
C GLN A 93 3.95 -7.53 29.99
N LEU A 94 3.62 -6.70 29.01
CA LEU A 94 2.26 -6.60 28.47
C LEU A 94 1.81 -7.94 27.86
N GLY A 95 2.69 -8.59 27.09
CA GLY A 95 2.44 -9.92 26.53
C GLY A 95 2.08 -10.94 27.61
N PHE A 96 2.88 -11.05 28.67
CA PHE A 96 2.60 -11.96 29.79
C PHE A 96 1.29 -11.65 30.50
N ARG A 97 0.95 -10.37 30.68
CA ARG A 97 -0.33 -9.99 31.31
C ARG A 97 -1.52 -10.39 30.44
N MET A 98 -1.42 -10.21 29.12
CA MET A 98 -2.46 -10.67 28.20
C MET A 98 -2.56 -12.19 28.17
N GLU A 99 -1.42 -12.89 28.21
CA GLU A 99 -1.36 -14.35 28.31
C GLU A 99 -2.08 -14.87 29.56
N GLU A 100 -1.82 -14.27 30.71
CA GLU A 100 -2.49 -14.59 31.97
C GLU A 100 -4.01 -14.40 31.84
N LEU A 101 -4.46 -13.27 31.27
CA LEU A 101 -5.88 -13.01 31.06
C LEU A 101 -6.52 -14.08 30.15
N ILE A 102 -5.84 -14.46 29.06
CA ILE A 102 -6.31 -15.50 28.12
C ILE A 102 -6.45 -16.86 28.82
N TYR A 103 -5.48 -17.26 29.64
CA TYR A 103 -5.55 -18.55 30.34
C TYR A 103 -6.49 -18.55 31.56
N SER A 104 -6.77 -17.38 32.13
CA SER A 104 -7.67 -17.23 33.29
C SER A 104 -9.16 -17.12 32.95
N LEU A 105 -9.49 -17.09 31.65
CA LEU A 105 -10.85 -16.97 31.13
C LEU A 105 -11.65 -18.28 31.14
#